data_AF-A0A7K9ADJ7-F1
#
_entry.id   AF-A0A7K9ADJ7-F1
#
_cell.length_a   1.000
_cell.length_b   1.000
_cell.length_c   1.000
_cell.angle_alpha   90.00
_cell.angle_beta   90.00
_cell.angle_gamma   90.00
#
_symmetry.space_group_name_H-M   'P 1'
#
loop_
_entity.id
_entity.type
_entity.pdbx_description
1 polymer ?
#
loop_
_entity_poly.entity_id
_entity_poly.type
_entity_poly.pdbx_seq_one_letter_code
_entity_poly.pdbx_strand_id
1 'polypeptide(L)'
;PVPRWCRREVDTRRRESLEQRGATRLLEQRSPWGLLRLGVLGQPLAQHLLPYARSLPVPLFAPQDLRGAKGGLPRTLSRSLSHEAQRG
;
A
#
# COMPACT_ATOMS: atom_id res chain seq x y z
N PRO A 1 0.92 29.49 5.40
CA PRO A 1 0.91 28.05 5.03
C PRO A 1 1.46 27.85 3.61
N VAL A 2 2.53 27.07 3.45
CA VAL A 2 3.15 26.80 2.14
C VAL A 2 2.21 25.90 1.32
N PRO A 3 1.97 26.17 0.02
CA PRO A 3 1.19 25.29 -0.83
C PRO A 3 1.84 23.90 -0.88
N ARG A 4 1.04 22.85 -0.63
CA ARG A 4 1.52 21.46 -0.58
C ARG A 4 1.67 20.84 -1.97
N TRP A 5 1.05 21.45 -2.97
CA TRP A 5 1.25 21.11 -4.38
C TRP A 5 1.13 22.36 -5.26
N CYS A 6 1.85 22.32 -6.39
CA CYS A 6 1.85 23.35 -7.42
C CYS A 6 1.91 22.65 -8.78
N ARG A 7 1.05 23.05 -9.71
CA ARG A 7 1.08 22.66 -11.12
C ARG A 7 1.28 23.92 -11.93
N ARG A 8 2.30 23.94 -12.79
CA ARG A 8 2.60 25.06 -13.68
C ARG A 8 2.74 24.56 -15.10
N GLU A 9 2.06 25.22 -16.02
CA GLU A 9 2.06 24.90 -17.44
C GLU A 9 2.31 26.18 -18.22
N VAL A 10 3.10 26.06 -19.29
CA VAL A 10 3.44 27.18 -20.17
C VAL A 10 3.34 26.70 -21.60
N ASP A 11 2.43 27.31 -22.36
CA ASP A 11 2.32 27.13 -23.81
C ASP A 11 2.96 28.35 -24.49
N THR A 12 4.18 28.17 -24.99
CA THR A 12 4.94 29.24 -25.66
C THR A 12 4.40 29.56 -27.05
N ARG A 13 3.72 28.61 -27.73
CA ARG A 13 3.13 28.83 -29.05
C ARG A 13 1.91 29.74 -28.94
N ARG A 14 1.09 29.54 -27.89
CA ARG A 14 -0.10 30.35 -27.60
C ARG A 14 0.17 31.56 -26.71
N ARG A 15 1.37 31.66 -26.13
CA ARG A 15 1.77 32.67 -25.14
C ARG A 15 0.89 32.64 -23.88
N GLU A 16 0.56 31.43 -23.44
CA GLU A 16 -0.29 31.20 -22.28
C GLU A 16 0.51 30.56 -21.14
N SER A 17 0.16 30.93 -19.90
CA SER A 17 0.70 30.30 -18.71
C SER A 17 -0.39 30.05 -17.69
N LEU A 18 -0.45 28.83 -17.16
CA LEU A 18 -1.37 28.43 -16.12
C LEU A 18 -0.57 28.05 -14.87
N GLU A 19 -0.99 28.56 -13.72
CA GLU A 19 -0.45 28.14 -12.44
C GLU A 19 -1.57 27.83 -11.45
N GLN A 20 -1.55 26.61 -10.92
CA GLN A 20 -2.50 26.11 -9.94
C GLN A 20 -1.74 25.70 -8.69
N ARG A 21 -2.18 26.20 -7.54
CA ARG A 21 -1.59 25.88 -6.24
C ARG A 21 -2.68 25.47 -5.28
N GLY A 22 -2.38 24.54 -4.38
CA GLY A 22 -3.34 24.11 -3.39
C GLY A 22 -2.71 23.60 -2.11
N ALA A 23 -3.49 23.68 -1.03
CA ALA A 23 -3.16 23.04 0.23
C ALA A 23 -3.87 21.68 0.29
N THR A 24 -3.14 20.67 0.74
CA THR A 24 -3.66 19.31 0.91
C THR A 24 -3.59 18.94 2.39
N ARG A 25 -4.68 18.43 2.97
CA ARG A 25 -4.65 17.89 4.33
C ARG A 25 -4.40 16.40 4.27
N LEU A 26 -3.40 15.93 5.01
CA LEU A 26 -3.12 14.51 5.15
C LEU A 26 -3.89 14.00 6.36
N LEU A 27 -4.44 12.79 6.23
CA LEU A 27 -5.12 12.07 7.30
C LEU A 27 -4.36 10.77 7.56
N GLU A 28 -4.05 10.52 8.82
CA GLU A 28 -3.51 9.26 9.31
C GLU A 28 -4.38 8.79 10.48
N GLN A 29 -4.90 7.57 10.39
CA GLN A 29 -5.72 6.96 11.43
C GLN A 29 -5.19 5.55 11.72
N ARG A 30 -4.90 5.28 12.99
CA ARG A 30 -4.46 3.98 13.49
C ARG A 30 -5.53 3.37 14.40
N SER A 31 -5.79 2.08 14.26
CA SER A 31 -6.64 1.32 15.19
C SER A 31 -5.82 0.43 16.12
N PRO A 32 -6.36 0.06 17.30
CA PRO A 32 -5.72 -0.91 18.19
C PRO A 32 -5.51 -2.29 17.57
N TRP A 33 -6.30 -2.65 16.54
CA TRP A 33 -6.22 -3.94 15.84
C TRP A 33 -5.24 -3.94 14.66
N GLY A 34 -4.36 -2.93 14.57
CA GLY A 34 -3.35 -2.85 13.52
C GLY A 34 -3.89 -2.39 12.16
N LEU A 35 -5.09 -1.81 12.08
CA LEU A 35 -5.57 -1.21 10.84
C LEU A 35 -5.05 0.22 10.72
N LEU A 36 -4.29 0.50 9.66
CA LEU A 36 -3.82 1.84 9.29
C LEU A 36 -4.61 2.35 8.09
N ARG A 37 -5.20 3.54 8.22
CA ARG A 37 -5.81 4.29 7.11
C ARG A 37 -5.02 5.56 6.88
N LEU A 38 -4.55 5.79 5.66
CA LEU A 38 -3.80 6.99 5.32
C LEU A 38 -4.16 7.54 3.94
N GLY A 39 -4.06 8.86 3.78
CA GLY A 39 -4.26 9.51 2.49
C GLY A 39 -4.55 10.99 2.58
N VAL A 40 -5.02 11.55 1.48
CA VAL A 40 -5.49 12.93 1.39
C VAL A 40 -6.94 13.01 1.87
N LEU A 41 -7.23 13.95 2.76
CA LEU A 41 -8.60 14.20 3.22
C LEU A 41 -9.51 14.56 2.04
N GLY A 42 -10.65 13.88 1.93
CA GLY A 42 -11.59 14.05 0.80
C GLY A 42 -11.28 13.17 -0.41
N GLN A 43 -10.27 12.30 -0.33
CA GLN A 43 -9.98 11.24 -1.31
C GLN A 43 -10.13 9.87 -0.63
N PRO A 44 -10.29 8.78 -1.41
CA PRO A 44 -10.22 7.42 -0.87
C PRO A 44 -8.90 7.18 -0.13
N LEU A 45 -8.98 6.62 1.07
CA LEU A 45 -7.80 6.34 1.91
C LEU A 45 -7.27 4.93 1.62
N ALA A 46 -5.95 4.80 1.55
CA ALA A 46 -5.30 3.50 1.53
C ALA A 46 -5.45 2.82 2.90
N GLN A 47 -5.69 1.52 2.89
CA GLN A 47 -5.83 0.70 4.09
C GLN A 47 -4.75 -0.37 4.13
N HIS A 48 -4.09 -0.52 5.28
CA HIS A 48 -3.05 -1.51 5.49
C HIS A 48 -3.22 -2.20 6.84
N LEU A 49 -2.99 -3.51 6.88
CA LEU A 49 -2.88 -4.29 8.11
C LEU A 49 -1.43 -4.26 8.59
N LEU A 50 -1.23 -4.03 9.89
CA LEU A 50 0.06 -3.96 10.56
C LEU A 50 0.33 -5.24 11.39
N PRO A 51 1.60 -5.70 11.49
CA PRO A 51 2.77 -5.14 10.84
C PRO A 51 2.72 -5.33 9.31
N TYR A 52 3.18 -4.31 8.57
CA TYR A 52 3.06 -4.30 7.12
C TYR A 52 3.92 -5.41 6.49
N ALA A 53 3.27 -6.41 5.91
CA ALA A 53 3.94 -7.50 5.20
C ALA A 53 4.11 -7.13 3.72
N ARG A 54 5.36 -7.03 3.25
CA ARG A 54 5.69 -6.90 1.82
C ARG A 54 5.63 -8.27 1.15
N SER A 55 4.44 -8.85 1.01
CA SER A 55 4.27 -10.06 0.22
C SER A 55 4.37 -9.71 -1.25
N LEU A 56 5.41 -10.22 -1.92
CA LEU A 56 5.45 -10.20 -3.37
C LEU A 56 4.28 -11.05 -3.90
N PRO A 57 3.62 -10.65 -5.00
CA PRO A 57 2.64 -11.51 -5.64
C PRO A 57 3.30 -12.86 -5.97
N VAL A 58 2.50 -13.93 -5.89
CA VAL A 58 2.99 -15.26 -6.27
C VAL A 58 3.50 -15.16 -7.71
N PRO A 59 4.75 -15.58 -7.99
CA PRO A 59 5.28 -15.50 -9.34
C PRO A 59 4.41 -16.35 -10.26
N LEU A 60 3.93 -15.74 -11.37
CA LEU A 60 3.14 -16.43 -12.40
C LEU A 60 3.91 -17.59 -13.04
N PHE A 61 5.24 -17.52 -13.01
CA PHE A 61 6.15 -18.58 -13.45
C PHE A 61 7.18 -18.83 -12.34
N ALA A 62 6.86 -19.70 -11.39
CA ALA A 62 7.88 -20.26 -10.51
C ALA A 62 8.58 -21.41 -11.28
N PRO A 63 9.90 -21.35 -11.51
CA PRO A 63 10.61 -22.51 -12.03
C PRO A 63 10.42 -23.69 -11.05
N GLN A 64 10.13 -24.84 -11.62
CA GLN A 64 9.73 -26.07 -10.93
C GLN A 64 10.74 -26.60 -9.89
N ASP A 65 11.99 -26.14 -9.90
CA ASP A 65 13.02 -26.60 -8.97
C ASP A 65 13.89 -25.46 -8.41
N LEU A 66 13.44 -24.82 -7.33
CA LEU A 66 14.31 -24.09 -6.40
C LEU A 66 14.76 -24.98 -5.23
N ARG A 67 15.03 -26.27 -5.48
CA ARG A 67 15.52 -27.22 -4.47
C ARG A 67 16.93 -26.90 -3.94
N GLY A 68 17.65 -25.95 -4.57
CA GLY A 68 19.04 -25.62 -4.25
C GLY A 68 19.29 -24.26 -3.59
N ALA A 69 18.27 -23.40 -3.46
CA ALA A 69 18.47 -22.10 -2.82
C ALA A 69 18.52 -22.27 -1.30
N LYS A 70 19.73 -22.37 -0.74
CA LYS A 70 20.00 -22.32 0.69
C LYS A 70 19.45 -21.00 1.27
N GLY A 71 18.30 -21.11 1.94
CA GLY A 71 17.63 -20.03 2.65
C GLY A 71 16.34 -20.60 3.22
N GLY A 72 16.48 -21.36 4.31
CA GLY A 72 15.44 -22.23 4.85
C GLY A 72 14.09 -21.55 5.08
N LEU A 73 13.08 -22.01 4.36
CA LEU A 73 11.74 -22.17 4.92
C LEU A 73 10.97 -23.21 4.09
N PRO A 74 10.68 -24.42 4.61
CA PRO A 74 9.67 -25.26 4.01
C PRO A 74 8.32 -24.53 4.17
N ARG A 75 7.80 -23.95 3.09
CA ARG A 75 6.43 -23.44 3.05
C ARG A 75 5.49 -24.63 2.89
N THR A 76 5.22 -25.33 3.99
CA THR A 76 3.94 -26.03 4.13
C THR A 76 2.86 -24.95 4.20
N LEU A 77 2.28 -24.60 3.05
CA LEU A 77 1.04 -23.84 2.98
C LEU A 77 -0.13 -24.74 3.38
N SER A 78 -0.07 -25.29 4.58
CA SER A 78 -1.19 -25.95 5.25
C SER A 78 -1.48 -25.13 6.49
N ARG A 79 -2.23 -24.04 6.30
CA ARG A 79 -3.06 -23.54 7.39
C ARG A 79 -4.50 -23.91 7.05
N SER A 80 -4.82 -25.14 7.44
CA SER A 80 -6.17 -25.61 7.67
C SER A 80 -6.90 -24.59 8.55
N LEU A 81 -7.94 -23.95 8.00
CA LEU A 81 -8.97 -23.31 8.81
C LEU A 81 -9.86 -24.42 9.36
N SER A 82 -9.53 -24.98 10.53
CA SER A 82 -10.43 -25.89 11.25
C SER A 82 -10.13 -25.90 12.74
N HIS A 83 -11.20 -25.68 13.52
CA HIS A 83 -11.36 -25.83 14.97
C HIS A 83 -10.62 -24.88 15.92
N GLU A 84 -11.25 -23.75 16.24
CA GLU A 84 -11.38 -23.32 17.64
C GLU A 84 -12.73 -22.58 17.87
N ALA A 85 -13.83 -23.23 17.49
CA ALA A 85 -15.20 -22.89 17.89
C ALA A 85 -15.78 -23.93 18.88
N GLN A 86 -14.91 -24.69 19.55
CA GLN A 86 -15.27 -25.56 20.67
C GLN A 86 -14.18 -25.48 21.73
N ARG A 87 -14.27 -24.48 22.61
CA ARG A 87 -13.77 -24.57 23.99
C ARG A 87 -14.53 -23.55 24.83
N GLY A 88 -15.38 -24.06 25.72
CA GLY A 88 -16.03 -23.31 26.80
C GLY A 88 -17.51 -23.10 26.55
#